data_AF-H9FJX2-F1
#
_entry.id   AF-H9FJX2-F1
#
_cell.length_a   1.000
_cell.length_b   1.000
_cell.length_c   1.000
_cell.angle_alpha   90.00
_cell.angle_beta   90.00
_cell.angle_gamma   90.00
#
_symmetry.space_group_name_H-M   'P 1'
#
loop_
_entity.id
_entity.type
_entity.pdbx_description
1 polymer ?
#
loop_
_entity_poly.entity_id
_entity_poly.type
_entity_poly.pdbx_seq_one_letter_code
_entity_poly.pdbx_strand_id
1 'polypeptide(L)'
;KKHTYQKTWYLFQVTDADGYPQISLEVNNQERSLELRAQGQDGDFVSCIFPVPQLFDLRWHKLMLSVAGRVASVHVDCSSSSS
;
A
#
# COMPACT_ATOMS: atom_id res chain seq x y z
N LYS A 1 12.36 -3.94 26.92
CA LYS A 1 11.12 -3.62 26.17
C LYS A 1 11.37 -3.98 24.70
N LYS A 2 10.72 -5.04 24.17
CA LYS A 2 10.83 -5.38 22.75
C LYS A 2 10.01 -4.33 21.99
N HIS A 3 10.68 -3.37 21.35
CA HIS A 3 10.01 -2.49 20.40
C HIS A 3 9.69 -3.35 19.17
N THR A 4 8.51 -3.96 19.15
CA THR A 4 7.95 -4.45 17.90
C THR A 4 7.55 -3.21 17.12
N TYR A 5 8.50 -2.58 16.43
CA TYR A 5 8.15 -1.63 15.38
C TYR A 5 7.20 -2.40 14.46
N GLN A 6 5.95 -1.95 14.32
CA GLN A 6 5.08 -2.47 13.27
C GLN A 6 5.85 -2.24 11.96
N LYS A 7 6.42 -3.32 11.42
CA LYS A 7 7.25 -3.26 10.20
C LYS A 7 6.44 -2.78 9.01
N THR A 8 5.13 -3.01 9.09
CA THR A 8 4.12 -2.59 8.13
C THR A 8 3.01 -1.83 8.85
N TRP A 9 2.56 -0.72 8.28
CA TRP A 9 1.44 0.07 8.80
C TRP A 9 0.53 0.52 7.65
N TYR A 10 -0.73 0.85 7.95
CA TYR A 10 -1.73 1.21 6.95
C TYR A 10 -1.72 2.72 6.71
N LEU A 11 -1.50 3.12 5.45
CA LEU A 11 -1.74 4.50 5.02
C LEU A 11 -3.25 4.75 4.81
N PHE A 12 -3.95 3.72 4.33
CA PHE A 12 -5.39 3.70 4.14
C PHE A 12 -5.93 2.28 4.30
N GLN A 13 -7.14 2.15 4.84
CA GLN A 13 -7.83 0.88 4.94
C GLN A 13 -9.35 1.08 4.97
N VAL A 14 -10.08 0.14 4.37
CA VAL A 14 -11.52 -0.08 4.58
C VAL A 14 -11.70 -1.49 5.10
N THR A 15 -12.52 -1.66 6.14
CA THR A 15 -12.83 -2.95 6.75
C THR A 15 -14.30 -3.29 6.61
N ASP A 16 -14.64 -4.56 6.81
CA ASP A 16 -16.02 -4.95 7.09
C ASP A 16 -16.42 -4.62 8.54
N ALA A 17 -17.61 -5.04 8.94
CA ALA A 17 -18.17 -4.80 10.27
C ALA A 17 -17.39 -5.50 11.40
N ASP A 18 -16.70 -6.59 11.10
CA ASP A 18 -15.88 -7.35 12.06
C ASP A 18 -14.43 -6.83 12.12
N GLY A 19 -14.09 -5.86 11.26
CA GLY A 19 -12.76 -5.24 11.20
C GLY A 19 -11.79 -5.95 10.25
N TYR A 20 -12.25 -6.90 9.42
CA TYR A 20 -11.39 -7.55 8.44
C TYR A 20 -11.14 -6.62 7.23
N PRO A 21 -9.87 -6.43 6.81
CA PRO A 21 -9.54 -5.53 5.70
C PRO A 21 -10.15 -6.01 4.38
N GLN A 22 -10.89 -5.12 3.71
CA GLN A 22 -11.46 -5.35 2.38
C GLN A 22 -10.58 -4.71 1.30
N ILE A 23 -10.03 -3.53 1.60
CA ILE A 23 -8.99 -2.85 0.82
C ILE A 23 -8.01 -2.18 1.77
N SER A 24 -6.71 -2.28 1.48
CA SER A 24 -5.65 -1.62 2.22
C SER A 24 -4.57 -1.07 1.29
N LEU A 25 -3.97 0.05 1.70
CA LEU A 25 -2.69 0.51 1.20
C LEU A 25 -1.71 0.53 2.36
N GLU A 26 -0.73 -0.36 2.29
CA GLU A 26 0.21 -0.65 3.36
C GLU A 26 1.60 -0.12 3.03
N VAL A 27 2.29 0.41 4.04
CA VAL A 27 3.67 0.88 3.94
C VAL A 27 4.56 -0.13 4.64
N ASN A 28 5.41 -0.82 3.89
CA ASN A 28 6.37 -1.79 4.42
C ASN A 28 7.74 -1.12 4.56
N ASN A 29 8.15 -0.84 5.81
CA ASN A 29 9.42 -0.17 6.11
C ASN A 29 10.65 -1.04 5.83
N GLN A 30 10.50 -2.37 5.92
CA GLN A 30 11.61 -3.29 5.70
C GLN A 30 11.92 -3.44 4.22
N GLU A 31 10.89 -3.67 3.41
CA GLU A 31 11.02 -3.86 1.96
C GLU A 31 11.01 -2.54 1.18
N ARG A 32 10.77 -1.42 1.87
CA ARG A 32 10.68 -0.07 1.30
C ARG A 32 9.69 -0.01 0.14
N SER A 33 8.50 -0.53 0.37
CA SER A 33 7.45 -0.68 -0.62
C SER A 33 6.09 -0.23 -0.11
N LEU A 34 5.20 0.03 -1.07
CA LEU A 34 3.77 0.12 -0.84
C LEU A 34 3.10 -1.15 -1.32
N GLU A 35 2.13 -1.65 -0.59
CA GLU A 35 1.31 -2.79 -0.99
C GLU A 35 -0.15 -2.37 -1.04
N LEU A 36 -0.75 -2.41 -2.23
CA LEU A 36 -2.20 -2.34 -2.39
C LEU A 36 -2.76 -3.75 -2.30
N ARG A 37 -3.64 -3.99 -1.35
CA ARG A 37 -4.38 -5.25 -1.23
C ARG A 37 -5.86 -4.97 -1.33
N ALA A 38 -6.58 -5.80 -2.09
CA ALA A 38 -8.03 -5.68 -2.25
C ALA A 38 -8.68 -7.06 -2.36
N GLN A 39 -9.90 -7.20 -1.86
CA GLN A 39 -10.69 -8.40 -2.05
C GLN A 39 -11.38 -8.37 -3.43
N GLY A 40 -11.22 -9.44 -4.19
CA GLY A 40 -11.91 -9.71 -5.44
C GLY A 40 -13.36 -10.13 -5.22
N GLN A 41 -14.14 -10.16 -6.31
CA GLN A 41 -15.55 -10.56 -6.26
C GLN A 41 -15.75 -12.04 -5.92
N ASP A 42 -14.73 -12.86 -6.16
CA ASP A 42 -14.64 -14.26 -5.76
C ASP A 42 -14.31 -14.45 -4.27
N GLY A 43 -14.01 -13.37 -3.55
CA GLY A 43 -13.61 -13.37 -2.14
C GLY A 43 -12.11 -13.56 -1.93
N ASP A 44 -11.34 -13.83 -2.99
CA ASP A 44 -9.89 -13.96 -2.93
C ASP A 44 -9.23 -12.58 -2.89
N PHE A 45 -8.08 -12.49 -2.21
CA PHE A 45 -7.33 -11.24 -2.17
C PHE A 45 -6.35 -11.14 -3.33
N VAL A 46 -6.33 -9.99 -3.98
CA VAL A 46 -5.26 -9.58 -4.90
C VAL A 46 -4.33 -8.59 -4.21
N SER A 47 -3.05 -8.64 -4.57
CA SER A 47 -2.03 -7.73 -4.06
C SER A 47 -1.16 -7.18 -5.20
N CYS A 48 -0.82 -5.90 -5.13
CA CYS A 48 0.16 -5.24 -5.98
C CYS A 48 1.19 -4.55 -5.09
N ILE A 49 2.48 -4.85 -5.31
CA ILE A 49 3.58 -4.29 -4.54
C ILE A 49 4.35 -3.31 -5.40
N PHE A 50 4.51 -2.07 -4.92
CA PHE A 50 5.25 -1.01 -5.56
C PHE A 50 6.53 -0.72 -4.78
N PRO A 51 7.72 -1.04 -5.30
CA PRO A 51 8.99 -0.60 -4.71
C PRO A 51 9.08 0.92 -4.81
N VAL A 52 9.16 1.61 -3.67
CA VAL A 52 9.21 3.08 -3.61
C VAL A 52 10.22 3.55 -2.56
N PRO A 53 11.51 3.18 -2.70
CA PRO A 53 12.55 3.51 -1.71
C PRO A 53 12.71 5.01 -1.47
N GLN A 54 12.31 5.85 -2.42
CA GLN A 54 12.31 7.30 -2.30
C GLN A 54 11.38 7.84 -1.20
N LEU A 55 10.32 7.11 -0.81
CA LEU A 55 9.42 7.55 0.28
C LEU A 55 10.05 7.42 1.68
N PHE A 56 11.19 6.71 1.79
CA PHE A 56 11.80 6.33 3.07
C PHE A 56 13.02 7.20 3.40
N ASP A 57 12.97 8.50 3.08
CA ASP A 57 14.04 9.47 3.33
C ASP A 57 13.71 10.47 4.47
N LEU A 58 12.56 10.28 5.14
CA LEU A 58 12.02 11.12 6.22
C LEU A 58 11.59 12.54 5.78
N ARG A 59 11.37 12.77 4.49
CA ARG A 59 10.83 14.03 3.95
C ARG A 59 9.36 13.90 3.59
N TRP A 60 8.74 15.04 3.31
CA TRP A 60 7.38 15.09 2.79
C TRP A 60 7.36 14.66 1.33
N HIS A 61 6.45 13.73 1.01
CA HIS A 61 6.20 13.25 -0.33
C HIS A 61 4.73 13.38 -0.69
N LYS A 62 4.45 13.53 -1.98
CA LYS A 62 3.10 13.42 -2.53
C LYS A 62 2.93 12.04 -3.18
N LEU A 63 1.93 11.31 -2.73
CA LEU A 63 1.57 10.00 -3.26
C LEU A 63 0.22 10.06 -3.99
N MET A 64 0.14 9.45 -5.17
CA MET A 64 -1.12 9.17 -5.85
C MET A 64 -1.18 7.68 -6.20
N LEU A 65 -2.24 7.01 -5.78
CA LEU A 65 -2.60 5.66 -6.22
C LEU A 65 -3.75 5.77 -7.21
N SER A 66 -3.64 5.11 -8.36
CA SER A 66 -4.72 4.98 -9.34
C SER A 66 -4.98 3.52 -9.63
N VAL A 67 -6.27 3.15 -9.63
CA VAL A 67 -6.74 1.80 -9.95
C VAL A 67 -7.73 1.92 -11.09
N ALA A 68 -7.41 1.29 -12.22
CA ALA A 68 -8.24 1.29 -13.43
C ALA A 68 -8.37 -0.13 -13.96
N GLY A 69 -9.57 -0.71 -13.83
CA GLY A 69 -9.80 -2.11 -14.16
C GLY A 69 -8.93 -3.04 -13.30
N ARG A 70 -8.02 -3.78 -13.95
CA ARG A 70 -7.07 -4.71 -13.29
C ARG A 70 -5.66 -4.13 -13.13
N VAL A 71 -5.48 -2.84 -13.42
CA VAL A 71 -4.16 -2.19 -13.37
C VAL A 71 -4.14 -1.21 -12.20
N ALA A 72 -3.11 -1.32 -11.37
CA ALA A 72 -2.81 -0.38 -10.31
C ALA A 72 -1.48 0.34 -10.62
N SER A 73 -1.44 1.64 -10.37
CA SER A 73 -0.24 2.45 -10.58
C SER A 73 -0.03 3.43 -9.45
N VAL A 74 1.24 3.70 -9.14
CA VAL A 74 1.64 4.63 -8.09
C VAL A 74 2.47 5.76 -8.69
N HIS A 75 2.18 6.98 -8.25
CA HIS A 75 3.00 8.14 -8.57
C HIS A 75 3.50 8.79 -7.27
N VAL A 76 4.81 9.03 -7.22
CA VAL A 76 5.50 9.68 -6.10
C VAL A 76 6.13 10.96 -6.61
N ASP A 77 5.79 12.10 -6.01
CA ASP A 77 6.33 13.42 -6.36
C ASP A 77 6.24 13.74 -7.86
N CYS A 78 5.10 13.38 -8.46
CA CYS A 78 4.81 13.52 -9.90
C CYS A 78 5.66 12.63 -10.83
N SER A 79 6.42 11.66 -10.29
CA SER A 79 7.07 10.58 -11.04
C SER A 79 6.24 9.29 -10.95
N SER A 80 6.19 8.50 -12.02
CA SER A 80 5.31 7.31 -12.14
C SER A 80 6.06 5.99 -12.00
N SER A 81 5.44 4.98 -11.39
CA SER A 81 5.86 3.58 -11.42
C SER A 81 4.63 2.66 -11.59
N SER A 82 4.70 1.73 -12.55
CA SER A 82 3.66 0.74 -12.82
C SER A 82 4.15 -0.66 -12.45
N SER A 83 3.26 -1.52 -11.97
CA SER A 83 3.55 -2.93 -11.68
C SER A 83 2.78 -3.87 -12.61
#